data_AF-A0A9W3BVK2-F1
#
_entry.id   AF-A0A9W3BVK2-F1
#
_cell.length_a   1.000
_cell.length_b   1.000
_cell.length_c   1.000
_cell.angle_alpha   90.00
_cell.angle_beta   90.00
_cell.angle_gamma   90.00
#
_symmetry.space_group_name_H-M   'P 1'
#
loop_
_entity.id
_entity.type
_entity.pdbx_description
1 polymer ?
#
loop_
_entity_poly.entity_id
_entity_poly.type
_entity_poly.pdbx_seq_one_letter_code
_entity_poly.pdbx_strand_id
1 'polypeptide(L)'
;MSQIHHLEDMVNEQSSKKELESVNAQLKEEKNKVLAQGKEIKSLQLKLKNSKEAEGATAAENTALTRQLEETQEELCGLKLEKESFEDERMMAVSGAKVTPRWELMREWLREQTDKWELAVEFQRYKLVKEAEAKLQGLPPPSFDDEPPLPEADAAKETSPTPSEGAGASPTA
;
A
#
# COMPACT_ATOMS: atom_id res chain seq x y z
N MET A 1 -11.49 -112.77 -7.16
CA MET A 1 -11.68 -111.31 -7.42
C MET A 1 -11.56 -110.43 -6.18
N SER A 2 -11.29 -110.95 -4.97
CA SER A 2 -11.36 -110.15 -3.73
C SER A 2 -10.07 -109.38 -3.35
N GLN A 3 -8.89 -109.74 -3.86
CA GLN A 3 -7.62 -109.07 -3.50
C GLN A 3 -7.34 -107.80 -4.30
N ILE A 4 -7.76 -107.74 -5.57
CA ILE A 4 -7.50 -106.59 -6.46
C ILE A 4 -8.27 -105.36 -5.96
N HIS A 5 -9.54 -105.52 -5.59
CA HIS A 5 -10.35 -104.44 -5.05
C HIS A 5 -9.80 -103.86 -3.75
N HIS A 6 -9.26 -104.71 -2.86
CA HIS A 6 -8.65 -104.23 -1.61
C HIS A 6 -7.37 -103.39 -1.86
N LEU A 7 -6.58 -103.77 -2.88
CA LEU A 7 -5.40 -103.00 -3.28
C LEU A 7 -5.80 -101.68 -3.95
N GLU A 8 -6.84 -101.67 -4.78
CA GLU A 8 -7.43 -100.44 -5.35
C GLU A 8 -7.89 -99.48 -4.25
N ASP A 9 -8.61 -99.97 -3.25
CA ASP A 9 -9.10 -99.15 -2.14
C ASP A 9 -7.95 -98.54 -1.34
N MET A 10 -6.90 -99.32 -1.01
CA MET A 10 -5.73 -98.81 -0.30
C MET A 10 -4.94 -97.78 -1.12
N VAL A 11 -4.79 -98.00 -2.44
CA VAL A 11 -4.10 -97.04 -3.31
C VAL A 11 -4.89 -95.75 -3.43
N ASN A 12 -6.22 -95.84 -3.55
CA ASN A 12 -7.10 -94.69 -3.60
C ASN A 12 -7.07 -93.89 -2.29
N GLU A 13 -7.11 -94.57 -1.13
CA GLU A 13 -7.00 -93.94 0.19
C GLU A 13 -5.65 -93.24 0.38
N GLN A 14 -4.55 -93.86 -0.05
CA GLN A 14 -3.23 -93.21 -0.03
C GLN A 14 -3.14 -92.01 -0.97
N SER A 15 -3.83 -92.04 -2.13
CA SER A 15 -3.93 -90.91 -3.04
C SER A 15 -4.69 -89.75 -2.40
N SER A 16 -5.88 -90.01 -1.84
CA SER A 16 -6.69 -89.01 -1.15
C SER A 16 -5.97 -88.39 0.05
N LYS A 17 -5.17 -89.18 0.79
CA LYS A 17 -4.36 -88.66 1.90
C LYS A 17 -3.28 -87.68 1.43
N LYS A 18 -2.56 -88.00 0.34
CA LYS A 18 -1.55 -87.11 -0.25
C LYS A 18 -2.17 -85.82 -0.78
N GLU A 19 -3.33 -85.90 -1.41
CA GLU A 19 -4.08 -84.72 -1.85
C GLU A 19 -4.50 -83.83 -0.67
N LEU A 20 -4.98 -84.42 0.42
CA LEU A 20 -5.35 -83.68 1.63
C LEU A 20 -4.14 -82.98 2.26
N GLU A 21 -2.99 -83.65 2.34
CA GLU A 21 -1.74 -83.05 2.84
C GLU A 21 -1.29 -81.88 1.95
N SER A 22 -1.38 -82.02 0.63
CA SER A 22 -1.08 -80.97 -0.35
C SER A 22 -1.99 -79.74 -0.19
N VAL A 23 -3.31 -79.96 -0.12
CA VAL A 23 -4.30 -78.89 0.09
C VAL A 23 -4.07 -78.18 1.43
N ASN A 24 -3.74 -78.90 2.49
CA ASN A 24 -3.48 -78.31 3.80
C ASN A 24 -2.20 -77.44 3.80
N ALA A 25 -1.16 -77.85 3.05
CA ALA A 25 0.03 -77.05 2.85
C ALA A 25 -0.27 -75.75 2.09
N GLN A 26 -1.03 -75.83 0.99
CA GLN A 26 -1.47 -74.65 0.23
C GLN A 26 -2.34 -73.71 1.07
N LEU A 27 -3.28 -74.26 1.85
CA LEU A 27 -4.13 -73.47 2.73
C LEU A 27 -3.32 -72.70 3.76
N LYS A 28 -2.27 -73.31 4.33
CA LYS A 28 -1.37 -72.67 5.28
C LYS A 28 -0.54 -71.56 4.63
N GLU A 29 -0.04 -71.79 3.41
CA GLU A 29 0.70 -70.79 2.64
C GLU A 29 -0.17 -69.58 2.30
N GLU A 30 -1.34 -69.81 1.71
CA GLU A 30 -2.28 -68.74 1.36
C GLU A 30 -2.77 -67.99 2.60
N LYS A 31 -3.01 -68.68 3.72
CA LYS A 31 -3.31 -68.03 5.01
C LYS A 31 -2.19 -67.07 5.44
N ASN A 32 -0.93 -67.49 5.33
CA ASN A 32 0.21 -66.64 5.69
C ASN A 32 0.34 -65.43 4.76
N LYS A 33 0.11 -65.62 3.46
CA LYS A 33 0.10 -64.55 2.45
C LYS A 33 -1.00 -63.53 2.73
N VAL A 34 -2.22 -63.97 3.03
CA VAL A 34 -3.34 -63.10 3.42
C VAL A 34 -3.00 -62.32 4.69
N LEU A 35 -2.36 -62.96 5.68
CA LEU A 35 -1.91 -62.26 6.89
C LEU A 35 -0.83 -61.21 6.61
N ALA A 36 0.11 -61.49 5.70
CA ALA A 36 1.14 -60.55 5.29
C ALA A 36 0.53 -59.34 4.56
N GLN A 37 -0.32 -59.59 3.56
CA GLN A 37 -1.05 -58.55 2.83
C GLN A 37 -1.94 -57.71 3.76
N GLY A 38 -2.59 -58.34 4.75
CA GLY A 38 -3.40 -57.64 5.75
C GLY A 38 -2.59 -56.67 6.62
N LYS A 39 -1.32 -56.99 6.92
CA LYS A 39 -0.42 -56.06 7.63
C LYS A 39 0.00 -54.90 6.72
N GLU A 40 0.27 -55.17 5.45
CA GLU A 40 0.65 -54.15 4.48
C GLU A 40 -0.49 -53.16 4.21
N ILE A 41 -1.72 -53.65 4.03
CA ILE A 41 -2.91 -52.80 3.88
C ILE A 41 -3.06 -51.84 5.06
N LYS A 42 -2.90 -52.32 6.30
CA LYS A 42 -2.98 -51.47 7.50
C LYS A 42 -1.88 -50.39 7.52
N SER A 43 -0.65 -50.76 7.12
CA SER A 43 0.46 -49.81 7.01
C SER A 43 0.19 -48.73 5.96
N LEU A 44 -0.31 -49.12 4.78
CA LEU A 44 -0.65 -48.19 3.71
C LEU A 44 -1.82 -47.27 4.09
N GLN A 45 -2.85 -47.79 4.77
CA GLN A 45 -3.97 -46.97 5.28
C GLN A 45 -3.48 -45.89 6.25
N LEU A 46 -2.52 -46.21 7.13
CA LEU A 46 -1.93 -45.24 8.04
C LEU A 46 -1.16 -44.16 7.28
N LYS A 47 -0.32 -44.54 6.31
CA LYS A 47 0.42 -43.57 5.48
C LYS A 47 -0.52 -42.64 4.71
N LEU A 48 -1.61 -43.18 4.15
CA LEU A 48 -2.60 -42.41 3.43
C LEU A 48 -3.31 -41.40 4.35
N LYS A 49 -3.65 -41.81 5.58
CA LYS A 49 -4.23 -40.92 6.58
C LYS A 49 -3.29 -39.76 6.92
N ASN A 50 -2.02 -40.06 7.22
CA ASN A 50 -1.03 -39.02 7.54
C ASN A 50 -0.80 -38.06 6.36
N SER A 51 -0.75 -38.59 5.13
CA SER A 51 -0.60 -37.77 3.93
C SER A 51 -1.79 -36.83 3.73
N LYS A 52 -3.01 -37.32 3.96
CA LYS A 52 -4.23 -36.52 3.83
C LYS A 52 -4.30 -35.40 4.87
N GLU A 53 -3.85 -35.67 6.09
CA GLU A 53 -3.74 -34.66 7.15
C GLU A 53 -2.71 -33.58 6.78
N ALA A 54 -1.55 -33.98 6.25
CA ALA A 54 -0.54 -33.04 5.76
C ALA A 54 -1.05 -32.20 4.58
N GLU A 55 -1.73 -32.82 3.61
CA GLU A 55 -2.36 -32.12 2.48
C GLU A 55 -3.38 -31.08 2.98
N GLY A 56 -4.23 -31.45 3.94
CA GLY A 56 -5.19 -30.52 4.56
C GLY A 56 -4.51 -29.33 5.24
N ALA A 57 -3.40 -29.54 5.96
CA ALA A 57 -2.63 -28.47 6.57
C ALA A 57 -2.02 -27.53 5.50
N THR A 58 -1.42 -28.07 4.44
CA THR A 58 -0.87 -27.26 3.35
C THR A 58 -1.94 -26.50 2.58
N ALA A 59 -3.13 -27.08 2.40
CA ALA A 59 -4.25 -26.40 1.75
C ALA A 59 -4.74 -25.21 2.60
N ALA A 60 -4.87 -25.39 3.92
CA ALA A 60 -5.22 -24.32 4.83
C ALA A 60 -4.20 -23.17 4.81
N GLU A 61 -2.90 -23.50 4.83
CA GLU A 61 -1.83 -22.50 4.74
C GLU A 61 -1.88 -21.72 3.42
N ASN A 62 -2.05 -22.40 2.28
CA ASN A 62 -2.21 -21.74 0.99
C ASN A 62 -3.39 -20.79 0.97
N THR A 63 -4.54 -21.18 1.53
CA THR A 63 -5.70 -20.26 1.61
C THR A 63 -5.44 -19.04 2.48
N ALA A 64 -4.68 -19.20 3.57
CA ALA A 64 -4.30 -18.08 4.44
C ALA A 64 -3.35 -17.11 3.73
N LEU A 65 -2.35 -17.63 3.02
CA LEU A 65 -1.41 -16.82 2.24
C LEU A 65 -2.08 -16.08 1.09
N THR A 66 -3.01 -16.73 0.37
CA THR A 66 -3.80 -16.05 -0.67
C THR A 66 -4.59 -14.88 -0.10
N ARG A 67 -5.23 -15.06 1.06
CA ARG A 67 -5.96 -13.99 1.73
C ARG A 67 -5.05 -12.81 2.12
N GLN A 68 -3.88 -13.09 2.68
CA GLN A 68 -2.91 -12.04 3.03
C GLN A 68 -2.40 -11.29 1.79
N LEU A 69 -2.19 -11.99 0.68
CA LEU A 69 -1.79 -11.37 -0.57
C LEU A 69 -2.87 -10.40 -1.09
N GLU A 70 -4.14 -10.81 -1.03
CA GLU A 70 -5.26 -9.95 -1.41
C GLU A 70 -5.36 -8.70 -0.52
N GLU A 71 -5.28 -8.86 0.80
CA GLU A 71 -5.33 -7.75 1.78
C GLU A 71 -4.19 -6.75 1.56
N THR A 72 -2.95 -7.24 1.43
CA THR A 72 -1.79 -6.36 1.17
C THR A 72 -1.87 -5.67 -0.19
N GLN A 73 -2.48 -6.32 -1.20
CA GLN A 73 -2.71 -5.69 -2.49
C GLN A 73 -3.77 -4.58 -2.42
N GLU A 74 -4.83 -4.77 -1.64
CA GLU A 74 -5.84 -3.74 -1.39
C GLU A 74 -5.24 -2.52 -0.68
N GLU A 75 -4.40 -2.73 0.34
CA GLU A 75 -3.68 -1.66 1.02
C GLU A 75 -2.76 -0.87 0.07
N LEU A 76 -1.99 -1.56 -0.78
CA LEU A 76 -1.13 -0.93 -1.78
C LEU A 76 -1.93 -0.10 -2.78
N CYS A 77 -3.10 -0.59 -3.22
CA CYS A 77 -4.00 0.17 -4.08
C CYS A 77 -4.51 1.44 -3.39
N GLY A 78 -4.91 1.35 -2.11
CA GLY A 78 -5.35 2.49 -1.31
C GLY A 78 -4.26 3.55 -1.15
N LEU A 79 -3.06 3.14 -0.76
CA LEU A 79 -1.91 4.04 -0.60
C LEU A 79 -1.50 4.72 -1.90
N LYS A 80 -1.60 4.01 -3.03
CA LYS A 80 -1.33 4.59 -4.34
C LYS A 80 -2.32 5.70 -4.68
N LEU A 81 -3.61 5.47 -4.41
CA LEU A 81 -4.66 6.46 -4.62
C LEU A 81 -4.46 7.70 -3.73
N GLU A 82 -4.14 7.49 -2.45
CA GLU A 82 -3.84 8.59 -1.51
C GLU A 82 -2.61 9.39 -1.94
N LYS A 83 -1.57 8.71 -2.42
CA LYS A 83 -0.38 9.39 -2.96
C LYS A 83 -0.72 10.25 -4.17
N GLU A 84 -1.56 9.75 -5.08
CA GLU A 84 -1.99 10.49 -6.26
C GLU A 84 -2.82 11.72 -5.87
N SER A 85 -3.74 11.61 -4.90
CA SER A 85 -4.53 12.75 -4.43
C SER A 85 -3.70 13.76 -3.63
N PHE A 86 -2.73 13.30 -2.84
CA PHE A 86 -1.89 14.17 -2.02
C PHE A 86 -1.11 15.21 -2.83
N GLU A 87 -0.60 14.83 -4.00
CA GLU A 87 0.17 15.74 -4.86
C GLU A 87 -0.71 16.88 -5.40
N ASP A 88 -1.93 16.54 -5.85
CA ASP A 88 -2.92 17.52 -6.32
C ASP A 88 -3.38 18.44 -5.19
N GLU A 89 -3.70 17.87 -4.01
CA GLU A 89 -4.08 18.63 -2.81
C GLU A 89 -2.96 19.59 -2.38
N ARG A 90 -1.71 19.11 -2.39
CA ARG A 90 -0.54 19.94 -2.10
C ARG A 90 -0.40 21.08 -3.10
N MET A 91 -0.57 20.82 -4.40
CA MET A 91 -0.51 21.85 -5.43
C MET A 91 -1.62 22.90 -5.24
N MET A 92 -2.84 22.46 -4.93
CA MET A 92 -3.96 23.35 -4.62
C MET A 92 -3.70 24.18 -3.36
N ALA A 93 -3.17 23.57 -2.29
CA ALA A 93 -2.84 24.27 -1.06
C ALA A 93 -1.75 25.33 -1.27
N VAL A 94 -0.67 24.99 -2.00
CA VAL A 94 0.42 25.93 -2.31
C VAL A 94 -0.05 27.07 -3.21
N SER A 95 -0.84 26.77 -4.25
CA SER A 95 -1.38 27.81 -5.12
C SER A 95 -2.36 28.72 -4.38
N GLY A 96 -3.25 28.15 -3.57
CA GLY A 96 -4.14 28.90 -2.67
C GLY A 96 -3.37 29.80 -1.69
N ALA A 97 -2.32 29.28 -1.05
CA ALA A 97 -1.47 30.06 -0.16
C ALA A 97 -0.73 31.21 -0.84
N LYS A 98 -0.55 31.18 -2.17
CA LYS A 98 0.02 32.30 -2.95
C LYS A 98 -1.05 33.28 -3.41
N VAL A 99 -2.19 32.78 -3.87
CA VAL A 99 -3.27 33.60 -4.44
C VAL A 99 -4.03 34.37 -3.35
N THR A 100 -4.32 33.74 -2.21
CA THR A 100 -5.12 34.35 -1.13
C THR A 100 -4.48 35.61 -0.55
N PRO A 101 -3.20 35.61 -0.14
CA PRO A 101 -2.56 36.83 0.39
C PRO A 101 -2.46 37.93 -0.66
N ARG A 102 -2.18 37.57 -1.92
CA ARG A 102 -2.15 38.54 -3.03
C ARG A 102 -3.52 39.21 -3.22
N TRP A 103 -4.59 38.43 -3.19
CA TRP A 103 -5.95 38.96 -3.31
C TRP A 103 -6.35 39.81 -2.10
N GLU A 104 -5.97 39.43 -0.89
CA GLU A 104 -6.17 40.22 0.32
C GLU A 104 -5.45 41.57 0.25
N LEU A 105 -4.18 41.58 -0.15
CA LEU A 105 -3.41 42.79 -0.38
C LEU A 105 -4.07 43.70 -1.41
N MET A 106 -4.50 43.14 -2.56
CA MET A 106 -5.22 43.90 -3.58
C MET A 106 -6.54 44.49 -3.04
N ARG A 107 -7.30 43.72 -2.26
CA ARG A 107 -8.55 44.19 -1.63
C ARG A 107 -8.30 45.32 -0.63
N GLU A 108 -7.21 45.24 0.14
CA GLU A 108 -6.85 46.24 1.13
C GLU A 108 -6.40 47.55 0.46
N TRP A 109 -5.61 47.44 -0.62
CA TRP A 109 -5.21 48.58 -1.44
C TRP A 109 -6.42 49.27 -2.09
N LEU A 110 -7.36 48.52 -2.67
CA LEU A 110 -8.61 49.05 -3.23
C LEU A 110 -9.52 49.72 -2.19
N ARG A 111 -9.30 49.45 -0.90
CA ARG A 111 -10.06 50.04 0.22
C ARG A 111 -9.32 51.20 0.88
N GLU A 112 -8.18 51.63 0.34
CA GLU A 112 -7.33 52.68 0.92
C GLU A 112 -6.96 52.39 2.39
N GLN A 113 -6.79 51.11 2.75
CA GLN A 113 -6.42 50.71 4.12
C GLN A 113 -4.92 50.46 4.28
N THR A 114 -4.14 50.67 3.23
CA THR A 114 -2.69 50.51 3.21
C THR A 114 -1.95 51.41 4.21
N ASP A 115 -2.60 52.48 4.68
CA ASP A 115 -2.07 53.42 5.67
C ASP A 115 -1.78 52.76 7.04
N LYS A 116 -2.32 51.55 7.26
CA LYS A 116 -2.10 50.73 8.46
C LYS A 116 -0.81 49.90 8.40
N TRP A 117 -0.14 49.87 7.25
CA TRP A 117 1.06 49.08 7.04
C TRP A 117 2.29 49.89 7.43
N GLU A 118 3.06 49.38 8.38
CA GLU A 118 4.39 49.92 8.67
C GLU A 118 5.39 49.28 7.69
N LEU A 119 5.59 49.93 6.53
CA LEU A 119 6.36 49.37 5.39
C LEU A 119 7.76 48.89 5.80
N ALA A 120 8.43 49.60 6.71
CA ALA A 120 9.75 49.20 7.21
C ALA A 120 9.71 47.85 7.95
N VAL A 121 8.69 47.63 8.79
CA VAL A 121 8.52 46.38 9.53
C VAL A 121 8.17 45.23 8.59
N GLU A 122 7.26 45.47 7.63
CA GLU A 122 6.84 44.43 6.70
C GLU A 122 7.95 44.05 5.71
N PHE A 123 8.77 45.02 5.29
CA PHE A 123 9.95 44.76 4.47
C PHE A 123 11.01 43.91 5.21
N GLN A 124 11.23 44.15 6.50
CA GLN A 124 12.12 43.31 7.31
C GLN A 124 11.60 41.87 7.44
N ARG A 125 10.28 41.69 7.60
CA ARG A 125 9.65 40.36 7.60
C ARG A 125 9.83 39.64 6.27
N TYR A 126 9.65 40.36 5.16
CA TYR A 126 9.89 39.82 3.82
C TYR A 126 11.33 39.33 3.64
N LYS A 127 12.34 40.10 4.07
CA LYS A 127 13.75 39.67 4.02
C LYS A 127 13.98 38.37 4.80
N LEU A 128 13.47 38.29 6.03
CA LEU A 128 13.57 37.08 6.86
C LEU A 128 12.95 35.86 6.18
N VAL A 129 11.76 36.02 5.58
CA VAL A 129 11.09 34.95 4.82
C VAL A 129 11.95 34.52 3.62
N LYS A 130 12.52 35.47 2.88
CA LYS A 130 13.33 35.18 1.69
C LYS A 130 14.66 34.51 2.01
N GLU A 131 15.31 34.90 3.10
CA GLU A 131 16.49 34.20 3.60
C GLU A 131 16.15 32.79 4.08
N ALA A 132 15.02 32.59 4.76
CA ALA A 132 14.57 31.28 5.20
C ALA A 132 14.21 30.37 4.01
N GLU A 133 13.54 30.91 2.99
CA GLU A 133 13.24 30.21 1.73
C GLU A 133 14.51 29.77 1.02
N ALA A 134 15.50 30.67 0.89
CA ALA A 134 16.80 30.33 0.30
C ALA A 134 17.52 29.22 1.07
N LYS A 135 17.53 29.29 2.41
CA LYS A 135 18.11 28.22 3.27
C LYS A 135 17.40 26.88 3.07
N LEU A 136 16.07 26.87 3.03
CA LEU A 136 15.29 25.66 2.83
C LEU A 136 15.57 25.01 1.46
N GLN A 137 15.79 25.84 0.43
CA GLN A 137 16.11 25.38 -0.93
C GLN A 137 17.60 25.10 -1.15
N GLY A 138 18.46 25.37 -0.17
CA GLY A 138 19.92 25.24 -0.32
C GLY A 138 20.55 26.26 -1.27
N LEU A 139 19.88 27.41 -1.48
CA LEU A 139 20.31 28.50 -2.35
C LEU A 139 21.11 29.56 -1.57
N PRO A 140 21.96 30.35 -2.25
CA PRO A 140 22.64 31.47 -1.61
C PRO A 140 21.65 32.53 -1.10
N PRO A 141 22.03 33.32 -0.07
CA PRO A 141 21.20 34.40 0.42
C PRO A 141 20.82 35.41 -0.68
N PRO A 142 19.56 35.85 -0.74
CA PRO A 142 19.13 36.86 -1.71
C PRO A 142 19.75 38.24 -1.41
N SER A 143 20.09 39.00 -2.46
CA SER A 143 20.46 40.41 -2.36
C SER A 143 19.20 41.29 -2.46
N PHE A 144 19.24 42.45 -1.80
CA PHE A 144 18.17 43.47 -1.78
C PHE A 144 18.71 44.86 -2.12
N ASP A 145 19.88 44.94 -2.78
CA ASP A 145 20.57 46.21 -3.04
C ASP A 145 19.87 47.07 -4.12
N ASP A 146 19.05 46.45 -4.97
CA ASP A 146 18.27 47.10 -6.03
C ASP A 146 16.86 47.55 -5.58
N GLU A 147 16.51 47.39 -4.30
CA GLU A 147 15.17 47.73 -3.80
C GLU A 147 14.97 49.25 -3.69
N PRO A 148 13.86 49.83 -4.20
CA PRO A 148 13.62 51.25 -4.09
C PRO A 148 13.57 51.73 -2.62
N PRO A 149 14.01 52.98 -2.35
CA PRO A 149 13.93 53.55 -1.00
C PRO A 149 12.48 53.52 -0.51
N LEU A 150 12.27 53.00 0.70
CA LEU A 150 10.95 53.04 1.32
C LEU A 150 10.57 54.52 1.54
N PRO A 151 9.34 54.92 1.21
CA PRO A 151 8.90 56.29 1.46
C PRO A 151 8.99 56.58 2.95
N GLU A 152 9.78 57.59 3.32
CA GLU A 152 9.84 58.09 4.69
C GLU A 152 8.47 58.66 5.06
N ALA A 153 7.95 58.28 6.23
CA ALA A 153 6.63 58.66 6.71
C ALA A 153 6.40 60.19 6.80
N ASP A 154 7.47 60.99 6.68
CA ASP A 154 7.43 62.45 6.82
C ASP A 154 7.31 63.22 5.49
N ALA A 155 7.44 62.57 4.33
CA ALA A 155 7.45 63.25 3.02
C ALA A 155 6.05 63.69 2.53
N ALA A 156 4.96 63.28 3.21
CA ALA A 156 3.59 63.65 2.82
C ALA A 156 3.16 65.06 3.25
N LYS A 157 4.05 65.89 3.83
CA LYS A 157 3.68 67.20 4.40
C LYS A 157 4.14 68.44 3.65
N GLU A 158 4.92 68.35 2.59
CA GLU A 158 5.32 69.53 1.82
C GLU A 158 5.13 69.33 0.33
N THR A 159 3.99 69.79 -0.18
CA THR A 159 3.89 70.83 -1.24
C THR A 159 2.43 71.05 -1.59
N SER A 160 1.80 72.03 -0.94
CA SER A 160 0.67 72.77 -1.53
C SER A 160 1.12 74.20 -1.69
N PRO A 161 1.24 74.77 -2.91
CA PRO A 161 1.25 76.20 -3.07
C PRO A 161 -0.17 76.74 -3.13
N THR A 162 -0.39 77.77 -2.32
CA THR A 162 -1.58 78.61 -2.12
C THR A 162 -1.90 79.44 -3.39
N PRO A 163 -3.12 80.00 -3.54
CA PRO A 163 -3.71 80.42 -4.81
C PRO A 163 -3.26 81.82 -5.23
N SER A 164 -3.09 82.04 -6.53
CA SER A 164 -2.92 83.37 -7.12
C SER A 164 -4.26 83.89 -7.62
N GLU A 165 -4.86 84.80 -6.85
CA GLU A 165 -5.94 85.68 -7.26
C GLU A 165 -5.38 86.81 -8.15
N GLY A 166 -6.01 87.06 -9.29
CA GLY A 166 -5.55 88.06 -10.27
C GLY A 166 -6.59 88.32 -11.35
N ALA A 167 -7.48 89.27 -11.05
CA ALA A 167 -8.57 89.80 -11.86
C ALA A 167 -8.24 90.13 -13.33
N GLY A 168 -9.25 90.04 -14.21
CA GLY A 168 -9.14 90.61 -15.55
C GLY A 168 -10.31 90.32 -16.51
N ALA A 169 -11.47 90.92 -16.24
CA ALA A 169 -12.47 91.44 -17.20
C ALA A 169 -13.01 90.55 -18.35
N SER A 170 -14.34 90.36 -18.34
CA SER A 170 -15.18 90.21 -19.55
C SER A 170 -15.00 91.41 -20.51
N PRO A 171 -15.24 91.27 -21.82
CA PRO A 171 -16.60 91.37 -22.38
C PRO A 171 -16.90 90.35 -23.52
N THR A 172 -18.10 89.77 -23.58
CA THR A 172 -19.25 90.17 -24.42
C THR A 172 -19.04 90.02 -25.93
N ALA A 173 -19.69 89.00 -26.52
CA ALA A 173 -20.76 89.16 -27.52
C ALA A 173 -21.51 87.82 -27.66
#